data_AF-A0AAV4XR67-F1
#
_entry.id   AF-A0AAV4XR67-F1
#
_cell.length_a   1.000
_cell.length_b   1.000
_cell.length_c   1.000
_cell.angle_alpha   90.00
_cell.angle_beta   90.00
_cell.angle_gamma   90.00
#
_symmetry.space_group_name_H-M   'P 1'
#
loop_
_entity.id
_entity.type
_entity.pdbx_description
1 polymer ?
#
loop_
_entity_poly.entity_id
_entity_poly.type
_entity_poly.pdbx_seq_one_letter_code
_entity_poly.pdbx_strand_id
1 'polypeptide(L)'
;MYERDYKTGSSYTDLRISEASEYDIDIVLKTPSEIRLEVEFFEATRAFSKIKWSKVSDLSENKMEVLKFLQKNSVDGYVDPVKMTSWLQGLIDVYLKTEPIIPGVKLFKNTQSGPARTIELVTNEDYTIHIDLVPVFMFSNSVLVETPIKSILDTYPAKKKKSFWFLVPKQCRGEEKLLASDCKLSWRCVSPK
;
A
#
# COMPACT_ATOMS: atom_id res chain seq x y z
N MET A 1 -7.36 1.99 11.68
CA MET A 1 -6.15 1.80 10.84
C MET A 1 -6.35 2.38 9.44
N TYR A 2 -7.52 2.24 8.80
CA TYR A 2 -7.86 3.04 7.62
C TYR A 2 -7.80 4.54 7.95
N GLU A 3 -7.16 5.33 7.08
CA GLU A 3 -7.16 6.80 7.14
C GLU A 3 -7.98 7.39 5.99
N ARG A 4 -7.68 6.99 4.74
CA ARG A 4 -8.30 7.51 3.52
C ARG A 4 -8.00 6.65 2.31
N ASP A 5 -8.75 6.82 1.24
CA ASP A 5 -8.35 6.39 -0.10
C ASP A 5 -7.44 7.44 -0.76
N TYR A 6 -6.57 6.98 -1.65
CA TYR A 6 -5.73 7.82 -2.48
C TYR A 6 -5.76 7.32 -3.92
N LYS A 7 -6.43 8.09 -4.79
CA LYS A 7 -6.64 7.76 -6.21
C LYS A 7 -5.32 7.89 -6.97
N THR A 8 -4.91 6.82 -7.66
CA THR A 8 -3.68 6.77 -8.46
C THR A 8 -3.96 6.24 -9.86
N GLY A 9 -2.95 6.19 -10.72
CA GLY A 9 -3.11 5.62 -12.05
C GLY A 9 -3.54 6.61 -13.12
N SER A 10 -3.63 6.11 -14.36
CA SER A 10 -3.83 6.91 -15.57
C SER A 10 -5.22 7.56 -15.63
N SER A 11 -6.21 6.88 -15.04
CA SER A 11 -7.63 7.28 -14.92
C SER A 11 -7.85 8.60 -14.21
N TYR A 12 -6.90 8.98 -13.35
CA TYR A 12 -6.99 10.18 -12.52
C TYR A 12 -5.91 11.22 -12.82
N THR A 13 -5.07 10.98 -13.84
CA THR A 13 -3.90 11.84 -14.12
C THR A 13 -3.97 12.57 -15.47
N ASP A 14 -5.13 12.66 -16.11
CA ASP A 14 -5.33 13.27 -17.44
C ASP A 14 -4.40 12.73 -18.55
N LEU A 15 -3.73 11.60 -18.28
CA LEU A 15 -2.77 10.94 -19.19
C LEU A 15 -3.44 9.86 -20.04
N ARG A 16 -4.76 9.69 -19.93
CA ARG A 16 -5.50 8.66 -20.67
C ARG A 16 -5.87 9.12 -22.07
N ILE A 17 -5.78 8.17 -23.01
CA ILE A 17 -6.13 8.36 -24.43
C ILE A 17 -7.47 7.66 -24.75
N SER A 18 -8.04 6.86 -23.83
CA SER A 18 -9.25 6.04 -24.02
C SER A 18 -10.18 6.00 -22.79
N GLU A 19 -11.35 5.36 -22.92
CA GLU A 19 -12.34 5.16 -21.86
C GLU A 19 -11.80 4.46 -20.61
N ALA A 20 -12.44 4.71 -19.46
CA ALA A 20 -11.90 4.38 -18.15
C ALA A 20 -12.39 3.03 -17.57
N SER A 21 -11.71 1.95 -17.96
CA SER A 21 -12.03 0.57 -17.53
C SER A 21 -11.20 0.05 -16.34
N GLU A 22 -10.21 0.81 -15.89
CA GLU A 22 -9.32 0.45 -14.78
C GLU A 22 -9.13 1.64 -13.84
N TYR A 23 -9.09 1.41 -12.53
CA TYR A 23 -8.95 2.42 -11.49
C TYR A 23 -8.03 1.92 -10.38
N ASP A 24 -6.92 2.61 -10.14
CA ASP A 24 -6.00 2.30 -9.04
C ASP A 24 -6.32 3.14 -7.79
N ILE A 25 -6.44 2.49 -6.64
CA ILE A 25 -6.72 3.12 -5.35
C ILE A 25 -5.78 2.56 -4.28
N ASP A 26 -4.94 3.45 -3.76
CA ASP A 26 -4.15 3.18 -2.57
C ASP A 26 -5.03 3.36 -1.32
N ILE A 27 -5.14 2.33 -0.49
CA ILE A 27 -5.80 2.35 0.81
C ILE A 27 -4.78 2.76 1.86
N VAL A 28 -4.79 4.04 2.25
CA VAL A 28 -3.80 4.60 3.17
C VAL A 28 -4.10 4.14 4.60
N LEU A 29 -3.11 3.45 5.17
CA LEU A 29 -3.12 2.94 6.54
C LEU A 29 -2.33 3.87 7.45
N LYS A 30 -2.87 4.09 8.65
CA LYS A 30 -2.28 4.89 9.71
C LYS A 30 -2.30 4.15 11.03
N THR A 31 -1.17 4.21 11.73
CA THR A 31 -1.06 3.77 13.12
C THR A 31 -1.36 4.94 14.06
N PRO A 32 -1.88 4.67 15.26
CA PRO A 32 -2.00 5.68 16.30
C PRO A 32 -0.59 6.18 16.71
N SER A 33 -0.50 7.39 17.27
CA SER A 33 0.77 8.04 17.64
C SER A 33 1.61 7.26 18.66
N GLU A 34 0.96 6.39 19.43
CA GLU A 34 1.60 5.49 20.39
C GLU A 34 2.32 4.31 19.73
N ILE A 35 2.14 4.12 18.42
CA ILE A 35 2.84 3.15 17.60
C ILE A 35 3.62 3.88 16.51
N ARG A 36 4.94 3.76 16.57
CA ARG A 36 5.85 4.33 15.58
C ARG A 36 6.13 3.33 14.47
N LEU A 37 6.14 3.81 13.23
CA LEU A 37 6.65 3.09 12.07
C LEU A 37 7.98 3.72 11.65
N GLU A 38 8.99 2.89 11.46
CA GLU A 38 10.32 3.27 11.01
C GLU A 38 10.65 2.54 9.70
N VAL A 39 11.32 3.24 8.80
CA VAL A 39 11.69 2.71 7.49
C VAL A 39 13.16 2.38 7.47
N GLU A 40 13.49 1.14 7.13
CA GLU A 40 14.87 0.69 6.92
C GLU A 40 15.09 0.38 5.44
N PHE A 41 15.81 1.25 4.73
CA PHE A 41 16.09 1.07 3.31
C PHE A 41 17.10 -0.06 3.08
N PHE A 42 16.93 -0.79 1.97
CA PHE A 42 18.00 -1.64 1.49
C PHE A 42 19.00 -0.80 0.70
N GLU A 43 20.25 -0.75 1.16
CA GLU A 43 21.32 0.07 0.56
C GLU A 43 21.54 -0.20 -0.93
N ALA A 44 21.37 -1.46 -1.35
CA ALA A 44 21.62 -1.89 -2.72
C ALA A 44 20.67 -1.26 -3.75
N THR A 45 19.37 -1.16 -3.43
CA THR A 45 18.34 -0.76 -4.40
C THR A 45 17.76 0.61 -4.07
N ARG A 46 17.61 0.94 -2.79
CA ARG A 46 16.95 2.16 -2.25
C ARG A 46 15.51 2.40 -2.71
N ALA A 47 15.02 1.61 -3.68
CA ALA A 47 13.63 1.52 -4.10
C ALA A 47 12.82 0.56 -3.21
N PHE A 48 13.50 -0.24 -2.39
CA PHE A 48 12.88 -1.14 -1.43
C PHE A 48 13.34 -0.83 -0.01
N SER A 49 12.48 -1.16 0.95
CA SER A 49 12.75 -1.03 2.38
C SER A 49 11.99 -2.09 3.20
N LYS A 50 12.28 -2.16 4.50
CA LYS A 50 11.44 -2.83 5.50
C LYS A 50 10.70 -1.79 6.33
N ILE A 51 9.57 -2.17 6.91
CA ILE A 51 8.83 -1.34 7.88
C ILE A 51 8.98 -1.98 9.24
N LYS A 52 9.69 -1.33 10.14
CA LYS A 52 9.76 -1.74 11.55
C LYS A 52 8.69 -0.99 12.33
N TRP A 53 8.08 -1.64 13.31
CA TRP A 53 7.14 -0.98 14.20
C TRP A 53 7.54 -1.14 15.67
N SER A 54 7.18 -0.16 16.48
CA SER A 54 7.40 -0.19 17.93
C SER A 54 6.27 0.53 18.67
N LYS A 55 5.95 0.03 19.87
CA LYS A 55 5.09 0.73 20.82
C LYS A 55 5.97 1.75 21.56
N VAL A 56 5.64 3.04 21.47
CA VAL A 56 6.42 4.14 22.07
C VAL A 56 5.78 4.72 23.33
N SER A 57 4.51 4.43 23.58
CA SER A 57 3.79 4.80 24.81
C SER A 57 2.61 3.85 25.02
N ASP A 58 1.93 3.95 26.16
CA ASP A 58 0.77 3.10 26.46
C ASP A 58 -0.42 3.42 25.56
N LEU A 59 -1.05 2.35 25.07
CA LEU A 59 -2.21 2.46 24.21
C LEU A 59 -3.48 2.42 25.06
N SER A 60 -4.43 3.28 24.72
CA SER A 60 -5.81 3.14 25.18
C SER A 60 -6.44 1.85 24.65
N GLU A 61 -7.42 1.33 25.39
CA GLU A 61 -8.06 0.03 25.10
C GLU A 61 -8.63 -0.06 23.67
N ASN A 62 -9.25 1.03 23.19
CA ASN A 62 -9.79 1.12 21.82
C ASN A 62 -8.72 1.10 20.71
N LYS A 63 -7.43 1.26 21.04
CA LYS A 63 -6.31 1.20 20.08
C LYS A 63 -5.57 -0.13 20.11
N MET A 64 -5.86 -0.99 21.09
CA MET A 64 -5.19 -2.29 21.27
C MET A 64 -5.34 -3.22 20.06
N GLU A 65 -6.43 -3.09 19.30
CA GLU A 65 -6.64 -3.88 18.08
C GLU A 65 -5.60 -3.59 16.99
N VAL A 66 -5.09 -2.34 16.91
CA VAL A 66 -4.00 -2.01 15.96
C VAL A 66 -2.69 -2.67 16.39
N LEU A 67 -2.42 -2.72 17.70
CA LEU A 67 -1.24 -3.42 18.22
C LEU A 67 -1.32 -4.93 17.95
N LYS A 68 -2.45 -5.57 18.27
CA LYS A 68 -2.68 -6.99 17.99
C LYS A 68 -2.55 -7.27 16.49
N PHE A 69 -3.10 -6.38 15.66
CA PHE A 69 -2.98 -6.46 14.22
C PHE A 69 -1.51 -6.47 13.78
N LEU A 70 -0.69 -5.52 14.25
CA LEU A 70 0.73 -5.46 13.89
C LEU A 70 1.50 -6.67 14.41
N GLN A 71 1.25 -7.12 15.64
CA GLN A 71 1.85 -8.33 16.21
C GLN A 71 1.55 -9.57 15.35
N LYS A 72 0.30 -9.74 14.90
CA LYS A 72 -0.11 -10.86 14.04
C LYS A 72 0.51 -10.79 12.64
N ASN A 73 0.60 -9.59 12.08
CA ASN A 73 1.03 -9.35 10.70
C ASN A 73 2.50 -8.94 10.57
N SER A 74 3.33 -9.27 11.55
CA SER A 74 4.76 -8.99 11.55
C SER A 74 5.59 -10.25 11.77
N VAL A 75 6.88 -10.13 11.49
CA VAL A 75 7.94 -11.11 11.81
C VAL A 75 9.13 -10.30 12.36
N ASP A 76 9.62 -10.66 13.55
CA ASP A 76 10.76 -10.00 14.20
C ASP A 76 10.64 -8.46 14.31
N GLY A 77 9.42 -7.96 14.53
CA GLY A 77 9.13 -6.53 14.63
C GLY A 77 8.99 -5.79 13.29
N TYR A 78 9.08 -6.50 12.16
CA TYR A 78 8.87 -5.95 10.82
C TYR A 78 7.51 -6.36 10.26
N VAL A 79 6.80 -5.39 9.67
CA VAL A 79 5.52 -5.64 9.02
C VAL A 79 5.73 -6.50 7.78
N ASP A 80 5.05 -7.64 7.74
CA ASP A 80 5.14 -8.60 6.66
C ASP A 80 4.20 -8.18 5.50
N PRO A 81 4.74 -7.88 4.30
CA PRO A 81 3.94 -7.42 3.17
C PRO A 81 2.96 -8.47 2.67
N VAL A 82 3.28 -9.76 2.77
CA VAL A 82 2.40 -10.85 2.34
C VAL A 82 1.23 -10.95 3.32
N LYS A 83 1.51 -10.97 4.62
CA LYS A 83 0.44 -10.99 5.64
C LYS A 83 -0.49 -9.78 5.53
N MET A 84 0.05 -8.59 5.28
CA MET A 84 -0.75 -7.39 5.03
C MET A 84 -1.69 -7.57 3.83
N THR A 85 -1.15 -8.07 2.72
CA THR A 85 -1.91 -8.28 1.47
C THR A 85 -2.97 -9.38 1.63
N SER A 86 -2.69 -10.41 2.42
CA SER A 86 -3.66 -11.45 2.80
C SER A 86 -4.74 -10.94 3.74
N TRP A 87 -4.40 -10.04 4.68
CA TRP A 87 -5.38 -9.42 5.55
C TRP A 87 -6.39 -8.57 4.77
N LEU A 88 -5.91 -7.70 3.87
CA LEU A 88 -6.82 -6.90 3.03
C LEU A 88 -7.69 -7.81 2.16
N GLN A 89 -7.12 -8.88 1.61
CA GLN A 89 -7.88 -9.90 0.88
C GLN A 89 -9.02 -10.46 1.71
N GLY A 90 -8.74 -10.87 2.95
CA GLY A 90 -9.75 -11.41 3.85
C GLY A 90 -10.89 -10.43 4.12
N LEU A 91 -10.60 -9.13 4.24
CA LEU A 91 -11.65 -8.11 4.38
C LEU A 91 -12.54 -8.00 3.15
N ILE A 92 -11.93 -7.97 1.96
CA ILE A 92 -12.66 -7.88 0.68
C ILE A 92 -13.48 -9.15 0.47
N ASP A 93 -12.92 -10.33 0.73
CA ASP A 93 -13.60 -11.61 0.60
C ASP A 93 -14.82 -11.68 1.52
N VAL A 94 -14.70 -11.22 2.77
CA VAL A 94 -15.83 -11.16 3.72
C VAL A 94 -16.89 -10.20 3.22
N TYR A 95 -16.50 -9.01 2.74
CA TYR A 95 -17.45 -8.04 2.19
C TYR A 95 -18.19 -8.59 0.97
N LEU A 96 -17.49 -9.19 0.00
CA LEU A 96 -18.10 -9.72 -1.21
C LEU A 96 -19.01 -10.94 -0.92
N LYS A 97 -18.71 -11.72 0.12
CA LYS A 97 -19.61 -12.80 0.60
C LYS A 97 -20.95 -12.31 1.14
N THR A 98 -21.07 -11.02 1.47
CA THR A 98 -22.37 -10.43 1.84
C THR A 98 -23.28 -10.17 0.64
N GLU A 99 -22.79 -10.43 -0.57
CA GLU A 99 -23.49 -10.14 -1.84
C GLU A 99 -24.00 -8.69 -1.88
N PRO A 100 -23.09 -7.70 -1.78
CA PRO A 100 -23.48 -6.30 -1.68
C PRO A 100 -24.23 -5.85 -2.93
N ILE A 101 -25.39 -5.22 -2.73
CA ILE A 101 -26.17 -4.64 -3.83
C ILE A 101 -25.67 -3.22 -4.08
N ILE A 102 -25.03 -3.02 -5.24
CA ILE A 102 -24.58 -1.70 -5.71
C ILE A 102 -25.41 -1.31 -6.94
N PRO A 103 -26.14 -0.18 -6.93
CA PRO A 103 -26.89 0.28 -8.09
C PRO A 103 -26.02 0.35 -9.36
N GLY A 104 -26.51 -0.22 -10.45
CA GLY A 104 -25.81 -0.24 -11.74
C GLY A 104 -24.78 -1.36 -11.91
N VAL A 105 -24.51 -2.16 -10.87
CA VAL A 105 -23.60 -3.31 -10.91
C VAL A 105 -24.39 -4.61 -10.88
N LYS A 106 -24.11 -5.52 -11.82
CA LYS A 106 -24.75 -6.85 -11.88
C LYS A 106 -23.87 -7.96 -11.31
N LEU A 107 -22.55 -7.80 -11.33
CA LEU A 107 -21.61 -8.86 -10.93
C LEU A 107 -20.34 -8.29 -10.31
N PHE A 108 -19.85 -9.00 -9.30
CA PHE A 108 -18.53 -8.82 -8.70
C PHE A 108 -17.68 -10.07 -8.97
N LYS A 109 -16.42 -9.87 -9.33
CA LYS A 109 -15.40 -10.91 -9.21
C LYS A 109 -14.19 -10.35 -8.48
N ASN A 110 -13.61 -11.16 -7.61
CA ASN A 110 -12.36 -10.83 -6.93
C ASN A 110 -11.20 -11.53 -7.64
N THR A 111 -10.19 -10.77 -8.05
CA THR A 111 -8.95 -11.31 -8.60
C THR A 111 -7.74 -10.68 -7.89
N GLN A 112 -6.58 -11.33 -8.00
CA GLN A 112 -5.33 -10.84 -7.43
C GLN A 112 -4.31 -10.62 -8.54
N SER A 113 -3.72 -9.42 -8.57
CA SER A 113 -2.59 -9.11 -9.44
C SER A 113 -1.49 -8.38 -8.65
N GLY A 114 -0.40 -9.09 -8.35
CA GLY A 114 0.73 -8.52 -7.60
C GLY A 114 0.32 -7.99 -6.21
N PRO A 115 0.67 -6.74 -5.86
CA PRO A 115 0.32 -6.14 -4.57
C PRO A 115 -1.13 -5.67 -4.47
N ALA A 116 -1.85 -5.64 -5.60
CA ALA A 116 -3.22 -5.15 -5.68
C ALA A 116 -4.24 -6.28 -5.51
N ARG A 117 -5.38 -5.92 -4.93
CA ARG A 117 -6.63 -6.68 -4.97
C ARG A 117 -7.54 -6.04 -5.98
N THR A 118 -7.81 -6.76 -7.06
CA THR A 118 -8.58 -6.25 -8.18
C THR A 118 -10.02 -6.71 -8.02
N ILE A 119 -10.92 -5.75 -7.84
CA ILE A 119 -12.36 -5.98 -7.91
C ILE A 119 -12.79 -5.72 -9.34
N GLU A 120 -13.19 -6.77 -10.03
CA GLU A 120 -13.86 -6.67 -11.33
C GLU A 120 -15.36 -6.47 -11.09
N LEU A 121 -15.88 -5.37 -11.63
CA LEU A 121 -17.29 -5.03 -11.63
C LEU A 121 -17.81 -5.16 -13.06
N VAL A 122 -18.94 -5.84 -13.24
CA VAL A 122 -19.67 -5.79 -14.50
C VAL A 122 -20.93 -4.99 -14.28
N THR A 123 -21.16 -3.97 -15.12
CA THR A 123 -22.35 -3.11 -15.03
C THR A 123 -23.56 -3.77 -15.70
N ASN A 124 -24.74 -3.19 -15.48
CA ASN A 124 -25.98 -3.58 -16.17
C ASN A 124 -25.90 -3.39 -17.70
N GLU A 125 -24.95 -2.58 -18.18
CA GLU A 125 -24.69 -2.30 -19.60
C GLU A 125 -23.55 -3.15 -20.17
N ASP A 126 -23.15 -4.21 -19.47
CA ASP A 126 -22.05 -5.11 -19.86
C ASP A 126 -20.66 -4.47 -19.90
N TYR A 127 -20.49 -3.29 -19.29
CA TYR A 127 -19.18 -2.67 -19.13
C TYR A 127 -18.40 -3.31 -17.98
N THR A 128 -17.11 -3.59 -18.20
CA THR A 128 -16.22 -4.15 -17.19
C THR A 128 -15.32 -3.07 -16.62
N ILE A 129 -15.35 -2.92 -15.29
CA ILE A 129 -14.49 -2.01 -14.54
C ILE A 129 -13.59 -2.83 -13.62
N HIS A 130 -12.29 -2.57 -13.66
CA HIS A 130 -11.31 -3.10 -12.74
C HIS A 130 -10.93 -2.04 -11.71
N ILE A 131 -11.03 -2.38 -10.42
CA ILE A 131 -10.62 -1.51 -9.32
C ILE A 131 -9.50 -2.19 -8.54
N ASP A 132 -8.29 -1.65 -8.65
CA ASP A 132 -7.10 -2.15 -7.97
C ASP A 132 -6.93 -1.48 -6.61
N LEU A 133 -7.08 -2.26 -5.54
CA LEU A 133 -6.92 -1.81 -4.16
C LEU A 133 -5.56 -2.25 -3.61
N VAL A 134 -4.74 -1.30 -3.18
CA VAL A 134 -3.40 -1.58 -2.61
C VAL A 134 -3.32 -1.02 -1.20
N PRO A 135 -3.03 -1.81 -0.15
CA PRO A 135 -2.83 -1.26 1.19
C PRO A 135 -1.46 -0.59 1.26
N VAL A 136 -1.40 0.66 1.72
CA VAL A 136 -0.14 1.42 1.77
C VAL A 136 0.07 2.09 3.11
N PHE A 137 1.34 2.27 3.47
CA PHE A 137 1.73 3.20 4.55
C PHE A 137 2.28 4.48 3.95
N MET A 138 1.82 5.61 4.44
CA MET A 138 2.26 6.94 4.00
C MET A 138 3.35 7.48 4.92
N PHE A 139 4.42 8.02 4.33
CA PHE A 139 5.53 8.61 5.05
C PHE A 139 5.83 10.01 4.53
N SER A 140 6.28 10.89 5.42
CA SER A 140 6.77 12.22 5.07
C SER A 140 8.12 12.12 4.35
N ASN A 141 8.39 13.04 3.43
CA ASN A 141 9.71 13.19 2.82
C ASN A 141 10.80 13.54 3.84
N SER A 142 10.42 14.03 5.04
CA SER A 142 11.38 14.26 6.12
C SER A 142 12.14 12.99 6.52
N VAL A 143 11.53 11.81 6.37
CA VAL A 143 12.17 10.50 6.61
C VAL A 143 13.29 10.23 5.61
N LEU A 144 13.24 10.85 4.43
CA LEU A 144 14.23 10.67 3.36
C LEU A 144 15.43 11.63 3.51
N VAL A 145 15.35 12.62 4.40
CA VAL A 145 16.38 13.68 4.51
C VAL A 145 17.72 13.12 4.99
N GLU A 146 17.69 12.06 5.80
CA GLU A 146 18.87 11.38 6.32
C GLU A 146 19.34 10.22 5.43
N THR A 147 18.65 9.97 4.31
CA THR A 147 18.98 8.87 3.41
C THR A 147 19.64 9.40 2.13
N PRO A 148 20.42 8.57 1.43
CA PRO A 148 20.97 8.94 0.13
C PRO A 148 19.91 9.24 -0.94
N ILE A 149 18.62 8.94 -0.71
CA ILE A 149 17.52 9.29 -1.62
C ILE A 149 17.35 10.82 -1.70
N LYS A 150 17.72 11.57 -0.65
CA LYS A 150 17.69 13.03 -0.66
C LYS A 150 18.40 13.62 -1.86
N SER A 151 19.60 13.12 -2.21
CA SER A 151 20.36 13.67 -3.34
C SER A 151 19.65 13.43 -4.68
N ILE A 152 18.94 12.30 -4.83
CA ILE A 152 18.12 12.01 -6.01
C ILE A 152 16.94 12.98 -6.09
N LEU A 153 16.24 13.21 -4.97
CA LEU A 153 15.12 14.15 -4.91
C LEU A 153 15.55 15.60 -5.16
N ASP A 154 16.73 15.98 -4.68
CA ASP A 154 17.33 17.29 -4.91
C ASP A 154 17.75 17.47 -6.38
N THR A 155 18.25 16.40 -7.02
CA THR A 155 18.66 16.41 -8.44
C THR A 155 17.46 16.44 -9.39
N TYR A 156 16.38 15.71 -9.05
CA TYR A 156 15.18 15.57 -9.86
C TYR A 156 13.94 16.06 -9.10
N PRO A 157 13.83 17.38 -8.84
CA PRO A 157 12.73 17.92 -8.07
C PRO A 157 11.40 17.71 -8.80
N ALA A 158 10.46 17.01 -8.15
CA ALA A 158 9.12 16.84 -8.68
C ALA A 158 8.42 18.20 -8.87
N LYS A 159 7.82 18.44 -10.05
CA LYS A 159 7.12 19.69 -10.39
C LYS A 159 6.00 20.05 -9.40
N LYS A 160 5.38 19.05 -8.77
CA LYS A 160 4.46 19.21 -7.63
C LYS A 160 5.12 18.56 -6.42
N LYS A 161 5.59 19.36 -5.46
CA LYS A 161 6.16 18.87 -4.20
C LYS A 161 5.06 18.28 -3.31
N LYS A 162 4.60 17.06 -3.61
CA LYS A 162 3.92 16.27 -2.58
C LYS A 162 4.98 15.94 -1.53
N SER A 163 4.70 16.31 -0.28
CA SER A 163 5.63 16.16 0.85
C SER A 163 5.63 14.75 1.45
N PHE A 164 5.10 13.77 0.71
CA PHE A 164 4.89 12.41 1.17
C PHE A 164 5.09 11.39 0.05
N TRP A 165 5.29 10.15 0.45
CA TRP A 165 5.48 8.98 -0.39
C TRP A 165 4.85 7.76 0.28
N PHE A 166 4.74 6.65 -0.46
CA PHE A 166 4.11 5.42 0.00
C PHE A 166 5.05 4.23 0.00
N LEU A 167 4.81 3.30 0.93
CA LEU A 167 5.30 1.93 0.85
C LEU A 167 4.18 0.98 0.47
N VAL A 168 4.36 0.29 -0.65
CA VAL A 168 3.43 -0.73 -1.17
C VAL A 168 3.97 -2.14 -0.88
N PRO A 169 3.10 -3.13 -0.60
CA PRO A 169 3.51 -4.48 -0.21
C PRO A 169 3.96 -5.29 -1.43
N LYS A 170 5.12 -4.93 -1.96
CA LYS A 170 5.71 -5.60 -3.12
C LYS A 170 7.08 -6.13 -2.76
N GLN A 171 7.16 -7.45 -2.74
CA GLN A 171 8.42 -8.15 -2.54
C GLN A 171 9.34 -7.95 -3.74
N CYS A 172 10.61 -7.70 -3.45
CA CYS A 172 11.70 -7.76 -4.41
C CYS A 172 11.82 -9.20 -4.96
N ARG A 173 12.24 -9.34 -6.22
CA ARG A 173 12.35 -10.62 -6.94
C ARG A 173 13.81 -11.00 -7.19
N GLY A 174 14.68 -10.73 -6.22
CA GLY A 174 16.11 -11.01 -6.33
C GLY A 174 16.84 -10.00 -7.23
N GLU A 175 16.39 -8.75 -7.24
CA GLU A 175 17.12 -7.61 -7.80
C GLU A 175 18.57 -7.68 -7.33
N GLU A 176 19.51 -7.45 -8.26
CA GLU A 176 20.95 -7.63 -8.00
C GLU A 176 21.36 -7.01 -6.66
N LYS A 177 22.07 -7.79 -5.85
CA LYS A 177 22.61 -7.47 -4.51
C LYS A 177 21.64 -7.60 -3.31
N LEU A 178 20.37 -7.97 -3.48
CA LEU A 178 19.51 -8.33 -2.35
C LEU A 178 19.45 -9.84 -2.12
N LEU A 179 19.57 -10.27 -0.87
CA LEU A 179 19.38 -11.68 -0.52
C LEU A 179 17.89 -12.04 -0.61
N ALA A 180 17.59 -13.28 -0.98
CA ALA A 180 16.20 -13.77 -1.05
C ALA A 180 15.46 -13.65 0.30
N SER A 181 16.17 -13.74 1.43
CA SER A 181 15.64 -13.52 2.77
C SER A 181 15.17 -12.07 2.97
N ASP A 182 15.92 -11.10 2.47
CA ASP A 182 15.60 -9.68 2.56
C ASP A 182 14.36 -9.34 1.73
N CYS A 183 14.19 -10.03 0.60
CA CYS A 183 13.01 -9.84 -0.25
C CYS A 183 11.69 -10.22 0.41
N LYS A 184 11.70 -11.13 1.39
CA LYS A 184 10.45 -11.56 2.05
C LYS A 184 9.74 -10.43 2.78
N LEU A 185 10.50 -9.53 3.39
CA LEU A 185 9.99 -8.39 4.18
C LEU A 185 10.03 -7.07 3.42
N SER A 186 10.32 -7.11 2.12
CA SER A 186 10.53 -5.91 1.34
C SER A 186 9.21 -5.25 0.91
N TRP A 187 9.21 -3.93 1.02
CA TRP A 187 8.18 -3.01 0.57
C TRP A 187 8.78 -2.10 -0.49
N ARG A 188 8.01 -1.77 -1.52
CA ARG A 188 8.48 -0.89 -2.60
C ARG A 188 8.09 0.55 -2.31
N CYS A 189 9.05 1.46 -2.46
CA CYS A 189 8.84 2.89 -2.39
C CYS A 189 8.14 3.39 -3.65
N VAL A 190 7.05 4.14 -3.48
CA VAL A 190 6.29 4.73 -4.57
C VAL A 190 6.03 6.19 -4.26
N SER A 191 6.39 7.07 -5.20
CA SER A 191 6.01 8.48 -5.12
C SER A 191 4.62 8.66 -5.72
N PRO A 192 3.70 9.36 -5.03
CA PRO A 192 2.42 9.73 -5.61
C PRO A 192 2.64 10.57 -6.88
N LYS A 193 2.01 10.16 -7.99
CA LYS A 193 1.95 10.96 -9.22
C LYS A 193 1.08 12.21 -9.04
#